data_AF-M7ABY2-F1
#
_entry.id   AF-M7ABY2-F1
#
_cell.length_a   1.000
_cell.length_b   1.000
_cell.length_c   1.000
_cell.angle_alpha   90.00
_cell.angle_beta   90.00
_cell.angle_gamma   90.00
#
_symmetry.space_group_name_H-M   'P 1'
#
loop_
_entity.id
_entity.type
_entity.pdbx_description
1 polymer ?
#
loop_
_entity_poly.entity_id
_entity_poly.type
_entity_poly.pdbx_seq_one_letter_code
_entity_poly.pdbx_strand_id
1 'polypeptide(L)'
;MKYSTPFYKILFTIGFGSTLFFLPFYLFIHTENKQLDWIYQKLKEPGSTVFGTLTESVRIEKSGRRAYLVSYRVPDEFGKLYEITEQVDENLYQRLRVGDSIEVRIQTLKTFGKIRMLARIKKTLYL
;
A
#
# COMPACT_ATOMS: atom_id res chain seq x y z
N MET A 1 49.62 -12.54 -38.57
CA MET A 1 48.55 -13.15 -37.74
C MET A 1 47.50 -12.08 -37.45
N LYS A 2 46.30 -12.18 -38.03
CA LYS A 2 45.21 -11.23 -37.77
C LYS A 2 44.49 -11.63 -36.48
N TYR A 3 44.85 -11.00 -35.37
CA TYR A 3 44.06 -11.06 -34.13
C TYR A 3 42.82 -10.16 -34.30
N SER A 4 41.78 -10.71 -34.92
CA SER A 4 40.45 -10.09 -34.87
C SER A 4 39.77 -10.61 -33.62
N THR A 5 39.85 -9.87 -32.51
CA THR A 5 38.99 -10.15 -31.37
C THR A 5 37.55 -9.96 -31.84
N PRO A 6 36.69 -10.99 -31.76
CA PRO A 6 35.33 -10.87 -32.24
C PRO A 6 34.57 -9.99 -31.25
N PHE A 7 34.49 -8.70 -31.53
CA PHE A 7 33.78 -7.69 -30.72
C PHE A 7 32.36 -8.14 -30.37
N TYR A 8 31.70 -8.88 -31.27
CA TYR A 8 30.38 -9.47 -31.04
C TYR A 8 30.35 -10.46 -29.86
N LYS A 9 31.42 -11.23 -29.62
CA LYS A 9 31.48 -12.16 -28.48
C LYS A 9 31.58 -11.41 -27.15
N ILE A 10 32.33 -10.31 -27.13
CA ILE A 10 32.48 -9.47 -25.94
C ILE A 10 31.14 -8.79 -25.62
N LEU A 11 30.50 -8.20 -26.62
CA LEU A 11 29.18 -7.59 -26.46
C LEU A 11 28.13 -8.61 -25.99
N PHE A 12 28.16 -9.83 -26.53
CA PHE A 12 27.28 -10.91 -26.10
C PHE A 12 27.55 -11.34 -24.66
N THR A 13 28.82 -11.48 -24.25
CA THR A 13 29.16 -11.85 -22.87
C THR A 13 28.76 -10.79 -21.85
N ILE A 14 28.92 -9.50 -22.19
CA ILE A 14 28.53 -8.39 -21.31
C ILE A 14 27.00 -8.30 -21.23
N GLY A 15 26.31 -8.37 -22.37
CA GLY A 15 24.84 -8.32 -22.40
C GLY A 15 24.19 -9.54 -21.72
N PHE A 16 24.74 -10.73 -21.91
CA PHE A 16 24.24 -11.95 -21.25
C PHE A 16 24.54 -11.91 -19.75
N GLY A 17 25.74 -11.48 -19.35
CA GLY A 17 26.13 -11.30 -17.95
C GLY A 17 25.26 -10.28 -17.22
N SER A 18 24.99 -9.12 -17.84
CA SER A 18 24.10 -8.12 -17.25
C SER A 18 22.67 -8.64 -17.12
N THR A 19 22.17 -9.34 -18.15
CA THR A 19 20.82 -9.93 -18.09
C THR A 19 20.73 -10.97 -16.97
N LEU A 20 21.71 -11.89 -16.87
CA LEU A 20 21.73 -12.89 -15.82
C LEU A 20 21.83 -12.29 -14.42
N PHE A 21 22.53 -11.15 -14.28
CA PHE A 21 22.67 -10.45 -13.02
C PHE A 21 21.38 -9.73 -12.60
N PHE A 22 20.70 -9.02 -13.50
CA PHE A 22 19.50 -8.24 -13.16
C PHE A 22 18.21 -9.08 -13.13
N LEU A 23 18.13 -10.17 -13.89
CA LEU A 23 16.95 -11.02 -13.98
C LEU A 23 16.49 -11.62 -12.64
N PRO A 24 17.35 -12.15 -11.75
CA PRO A 24 16.90 -12.63 -10.44
C PRO A 24 16.35 -11.50 -9.56
N PHE A 25 16.96 -10.31 -9.58
CA PHE A 25 16.45 -9.14 -8.85
C PHE A 25 15.10 -8.69 -9.41
N TYR A 26 14.95 -8.66 -10.73
CA TYR A 26 13.70 -8.34 -11.38
C TYR A 26 12.60 -9.34 -11.00
N LEU A 27 12.89 -10.64 -11.06
CA LEU A 27 11.94 -11.67 -10.64
C LEU A 27 11.55 -11.52 -9.17
N PHE A 28 12.51 -11.27 -8.29
CA PHE A 28 12.26 -11.05 -6.87
C PHE A 28 11.29 -9.87 -6.65
N ILE A 29 11.59 -8.71 -7.23
CA ILE A 29 10.74 -7.51 -7.14
C ILE A 29 9.37 -7.76 -7.77
N HIS A 30 9.30 -8.43 -8.91
CA HIS A 30 8.04 -8.72 -9.59
C HIS A 30 7.14 -9.65 -8.76
N THR A 31 7.73 -10.62 -8.08
CA THR A 31 7.01 -11.56 -7.20
C THR A 31 6.46 -10.83 -5.98
N GLU A 32 7.25 -9.96 -5.36
CA GLU A 32 6.82 -9.09 -4.25
C GLU A 32 5.71 -8.12 -4.66
N ASN A 33 5.81 -7.51 -5.85
CA ASN A 33 4.76 -6.63 -6.37
C ASN A 33 3.45 -7.39 -6.62
N LYS A 34 3.50 -8.59 -7.19
CA LYS A 34 2.31 -9.44 -7.35
C LYS A 34 1.71 -9.85 -6.00
N GLN A 35 2.53 -10.11 -4.98
CA GLN A 35 2.04 -10.37 -3.63
C GLN A 35 1.34 -9.14 -3.05
N LEU A 36 1.90 -7.95 -3.22
CA LEU A 36 1.25 -6.68 -2.83
C LEU A 36 -0.12 -6.54 -3.50
N ASP A 37 -0.20 -6.72 -4.82
CA ASP A 37 -1.47 -6.62 -5.57
C ASP A 37 -2.51 -7.64 -5.11
N TRP A 38 -2.08 -8.90 -4.88
CA TRP A 38 -2.95 -9.95 -4.38
C TRP A 38 -3.49 -9.61 -2.98
N ILE A 39 -2.67 -9.04 -2.11
CA ILE A 39 -3.10 -8.67 -0.76
C ILE A 39 -3.98 -7.42 -0.78
N TYR A 40 -3.75 -6.47 -1.68
CA TYR A 40 -4.70 -5.36 -1.92
C TYR A 40 -6.07 -5.85 -2.39
N GLN A 41 -6.12 -6.93 -3.17
CA GLN A 41 -7.39 -7.56 -3.53
C GLN A 41 -8.00 -8.29 -2.33
N LYS A 42 -7.18 -8.99 -1.51
CA LYS A 42 -7.64 -9.64 -0.29
C LYS A 42 -8.13 -8.66 0.79
N LEU A 43 -7.63 -7.43 0.80
CA LEU A 43 -8.15 -6.32 1.62
C LEU A 43 -9.57 -5.87 1.23
N LYS A 44 -10.05 -6.25 0.03
CA LYS A 44 -11.46 -6.09 -0.32
C LYS A 44 -12.34 -7.17 0.32
N GLU A 45 -11.75 -8.30 0.71
CA GLU A 45 -12.42 -9.39 1.40
C GLU A 45 -12.43 -9.14 2.93
N PRO A 46 -13.42 -9.67 3.68
CA PRO A 46 -13.65 -9.29 5.07
C PRO A 46 -12.54 -9.77 6.03
N GLY A 47 -11.88 -8.82 6.71
CA GLY A 47 -10.90 -9.05 7.80
C GLY A 47 -11.39 -8.56 9.17
N SER A 48 -10.50 -8.56 10.18
CA SER A 48 -10.81 -8.13 11.55
C SER A 48 -11.19 -6.64 11.61
N THR A 49 -12.21 -6.33 12.41
CA THR A 49 -12.66 -4.96 12.67
C THR A 49 -12.20 -4.50 14.04
N VAL A 50 -11.70 -3.27 14.10
CA VAL A 50 -11.25 -2.59 15.32
C VAL A 50 -11.85 -1.20 15.33
N PHE A 51 -12.01 -0.62 16.52
CA PHE A 51 -12.45 0.77 16.66
C PHE A 51 -11.25 1.70 16.66
N GLY A 52 -11.31 2.72 15.82
CA GLY A 52 -10.33 3.82 15.76
C GLY A 52 -10.97 5.14 16.17
N THR A 53 -10.14 6.11 16.53
CA THR A 53 -10.58 7.47 16.83
C THR A 53 -10.17 8.40 15.71
N LEU A 54 -11.12 9.17 15.19
CA LEU A 54 -10.87 10.15 14.12
C LEU A 54 -10.07 11.33 14.67
N THR A 55 -8.90 11.60 14.10
CA THR A 55 -8.00 12.67 14.57
C THR A 55 -8.06 13.91 13.69
N GLU A 56 -8.16 13.73 12.38
CA GLU A 56 -8.18 14.84 11.43
C GLU A 56 -9.17 14.58 10.31
N SER A 57 -9.80 15.65 9.83
CA SER A 57 -10.62 15.64 8.63
C SER A 57 -10.26 16.86 7.79
N VAL A 58 -9.77 16.62 6.58
CA VAL A 58 -9.28 17.67 5.69
C VAL A 58 -9.94 17.54 4.33
N ARG A 59 -10.50 18.65 3.85
CA ARG A 59 -10.97 18.78 2.48
C ARG A 59 -9.83 19.32 1.62
N ILE A 60 -9.45 18.59 0.58
CA ILE A 60 -8.40 18.98 -0.36
C ILE A 60 -9.01 19.10 -1.76
N GLU A 61 -8.61 20.13 -2.50
CA GLU A 61 -8.98 20.29 -3.90
C GLU A 61 -7.80 19.84 -4.77
N LYS A 62 -7.98 18.74 -5.50
CA LYS A 62 -6.92 18.15 -6.34
C LYS A 62 -7.41 18.12 -7.78
N SER A 63 -6.74 18.87 -8.65
CA SER A 63 -7.02 18.91 -10.10
C SER A 63 -8.49 19.20 -10.45
N GLY A 64 -9.13 20.15 -9.75
CA GLY A 64 -10.52 20.52 -9.97
C GLY A 64 -11.56 19.53 -9.44
N ARG A 65 -11.14 18.49 -8.71
CA ARG A 65 -12.03 17.56 -8.00
C ARG A 65 -11.83 17.68 -6.49
N ARG A 66 -12.94 17.65 -5.76
CA ARG A 66 -12.94 17.63 -4.29
C ARG A 66 -12.54 16.25 -3.80
N ALA A 67 -11.50 16.17 -2.99
CA ALA A 67 -11.08 14.97 -2.28
C ALA A 67 -11.22 15.21 -0.78
N TYR A 68 -11.77 14.24 -0.08
CA TYR A 68 -11.95 14.31 1.37
C TYR A 68 -10.97 13.33 2.00
N LEU A 69 -10.01 13.83 2.76
CA LEU A 69 -9.05 13.01 3.50
C LEU A 69 -9.45 12.98 4.97
N VAL A 70 -9.34 11.80 5.55
CA VAL A 70 -9.61 11.59 6.97
C VAL A 70 -8.43 10.84 7.55
N SER A 71 -7.88 11.36 8.63
CA SER A 71 -6.87 10.69 9.46
C SER A 71 -7.52 10.13 10.71
N TYR A 72 -7.22 8.88 11.03
CA TYR A 72 -7.71 8.22 12.23
C TYR A 72 -6.62 7.36 12.85
N ARG A 73 -6.71 7.18 14.18
CA ARG A 73 -5.78 6.38 14.96
C ARG A 73 -6.41 5.05 15.33
N VAL A 74 -5.66 3.98 15.11
CA VAL A 74 -6.08 2.62 15.42
C VAL A 74 -5.04 1.94 16.31
N PRO A 75 -5.45 1.33 17.44
CA PRO A 75 -4.55 0.50 18.23
C PRO A 75 -4.30 -0.85 17.54
N ASP A 76 -3.05 -1.27 17.58
CA ASP A 76 -2.62 -2.63 17.23
C ASP A 76 -2.92 -3.61 18.36
N GLU A 77 -2.80 -4.91 18.09
CA GLU A 77 -2.93 -5.99 19.08
C GLU A 77 -1.96 -5.84 20.26
N PHE A 78 -0.85 -5.11 20.04
CA PHE A 78 0.18 -4.79 21.04
C PHE A 78 0.01 -3.41 21.70
N GLY A 79 -1.11 -2.72 21.46
CA GLY A 79 -1.40 -1.39 22.02
C GLY A 79 -0.65 -0.23 21.35
N LYS A 80 0.08 -0.48 20.26
CA LYS A 80 0.74 0.56 19.48
C LYS A 80 -0.27 1.31 18.62
N LEU A 81 -0.29 2.64 18.70
CA LEU A 81 -1.17 3.48 17.89
C LEU A 81 -0.57 3.72 16.50
N TYR A 82 -1.37 3.47 15.47
CA TYR A 82 -1.06 3.79 14.08
C TYR A 82 -1.99 4.88 13.57
N GLU A 83 -1.43 5.91 12.97
CA GLU A 83 -2.16 6.97 12.30
C GLU A 83 -2.26 6.67 10.81
N ILE A 84 -3.49 6.65 10.30
CA ILE A 84 -3.82 6.22 8.94
C ILE A 84 -4.66 7.29 8.29
N THR A 85 -4.24 7.72 7.10
CA THR A 85 -4.98 8.70 6.29
C THR A 85 -5.63 7.98 5.10
N GLU A 86 -6.95 8.05 5.01
CA GLU A 86 -7.74 7.49 3.92
C GLU A 86 -8.48 8.60 3.15
N GLN A 87 -8.59 8.46 1.83
CA GLN A 87 -9.49 9.27 1.03
C GLN A 87 -10.89 8.67 1.04
N VAL A 88 -11.87 9.47 1.45
CA VAL A 88 -13.27 9.08 1.62
C VAL A 88 -14.20 9.84 0.67
N ASP A 89 -15.42 9.34 0.52
CA ASP A 89 -16.49 10.02 -0.22
C ASP A 89 -17.07 11.18 0.60
N GLU A 90 -17.68 12.15 -0.08
CA GLU A 90 -18.30 13.33 0.55
C GLU A 90 -19.36 12.95 1.59
N ASN A 91 -20.22 11.99 1.27
CA ASN A 91 -21.28 11.53 2.18
C ASN A 91 -20.71 10.94 3.48
N LEU A 92 -19.59 10.24 3.39
CA LEU A 92 -18.92 9.67 4.56
C LEU A 92 -18.24 10.79 5.36
N TYR A 93 -17.54 11.70 4.68
CA TYR A 93 -16.89 12.85 5.31
C TYR A 93 -17.85 13.73 6.11
N GLN A 94 -19.03 14.04 5.59
CA GLN A 94 -20.02 14.89 6.28
C GLN A 94 -20.55 14.27 7.57
N ARG A 95 -20.52 12.94 7.69
CA ARG A 95 -21.00 12.21 8.87
C ARG A 95 -19.92 12.02 9.93
N LEU A 96 -18.65 12.24 9.59
CA LEU A 96 -17.51 12.01 10.48
C LEU A 96 -17.10 13.30 11.19
N ARG A 97 -16.93 13.24 12.52
CA ARG A 97 -16.37 14.34 13.32
C ARG A 97 -15.10 13.89 14.03
N VAL A 98 -14.17 14.84 14.21
CA VAL A 98 -12.96 14.60 14.99
C VAL A 98 -13.35 14.21 16.42
N GLY A 99 -12.76 13.13 16.92
CA GLY A 99 -13.11 12.51 18.19
C GLY A 99 -14.13 11.37 18.10
N ASP A 100 -14.80 11.17 16.96
CA ASP A 100 -15.71 10.05 16.79
C ASP A 100 -14.97 8.70 16.81
N SER A 101 -15.62 7.70 17.40
CA SER A 101 -15.19 6.31 17.33
C SER A 101 -15.76 5.69 16.05
N ILE A 102 -14.87 5.20 15.19
CA ILE A 102 -15.22 4.61 13.90
C ILE A 102 -14.83 3.15 13.83
N GLU A 103 -15.68 2.32 13.24
CA GLU A 103 -15.35 0.92 12.96
C GLU A 103 -14.48 0.86 11.70
N VAL A 104 -13.24 0.44 11.88
CA VAL A 104 -12.25 0.29 10.82
C VAL A 104 -11.89 -1.17 10.67
N ARG A 105 -11.72 -1.60 9.42
CA ARG A 105 -11.16 -2.91 9.11
C ARG A 105 -9.65 -2.77 9.11
N ILE A 106 -8.95 -3.63 9.82
CA ILE A 106 -7.49 -3.64 9.85
C ILE A 106 -6.94 -4.91 9.22
N GLN A 107 -5.76 -4.80 8.62
CA GLN A 107 -4.96 -5.94 8.23
C GLN A 107 -3.48 -5.62 8.41
N THR A 108 -2.83 -6.43 9.22
CA THR A 108 -1.38 -6.36 9.45
C THR A 108 -0.67 -7.20 8.39
N LEU A 109 0.30 -6.60 7.71
CA LEU A 109 0.95 -7.17 6.53
C LEU A 109 2.47 -7.06 6.70
N LYS A 110 3.20 -8.16 6.47
CA LYS A 110 4.66 -8.17 6.52
C LYS A 110 5.20 -8.21 5.08
N THR A 111 5.72 -7.10 4.56
CA THR A 111 6.40 -7.02 3.24
C THR A 111 7.80 -6.48 3.42
N PHE A 112 8.79 -7.00 2.68
CA PHE A 112 10.18 -6.55 2.77
C PHE A 112 10.73 -6.56 4.21
N GLY A 113 10.33 -7.54 5.02
CA GLY A 113 10.69 -7.61 6.44
C GLY A 113 10.06 -6.54 7.35
N LYS A 114 9.28 -5.60 6.79
CA LYS A 114 8.61 -4.53 7.52
C LYS A 114 7.13 -4.85 7.71
N ILE A 115 6.68 -4.74 8.95
CA ILE A 115 5.25 -4.83 9.28
C ILE A 115 4.61 -3.49 8.90
N ARG A 116 3.60 -3.54 8.03
CA ARG A 116 2.76 -2.43 7.61
C ARG A 116 1.33 -2.77 8.01
N MET A 117 0.66 -1.83 8.67
CA MET A 117 -0.76 -1.93 8.96
C MET A 117 -1.52 -1.19 7.87
N LEU A 118 -2.50 -1.86 7.27
CA LEU A 118 -3.45 -1.27 6.35
C LEU A 118 -4.81 -1.24 7.05
N ALA A 119 -5.51 -0.12 6.95
CA ALA A 119 -6.85 0.00 7.49
C ALA A 119 -7.79 0.66 6.48
N ARG A 120 -9.08 0.37 6.63
CA ARG A 120 -10.14 0.95 5.82
C ARG A 120 -11.39 1.17 6.63
N ILE A 121 -12.01 2.34 6.51
CA ILE A 121 -13.30 2.62 7.17
C ILE A 121 -14.37 1.69 6.59
N LYS A 122 -15.08 0.98 7.47
CA LYS A 122 -16.20 0.14 7.06
C LYS A 122 -17.34 1.05 6.59
N LYS A 123 -17.65 1.03 5.28
CA LYS A 123 -18.74 1.84 4.66
C LYS A 123 -20.15 1.51 5.17
N THR A 124 -20.30 0.59 6.13
CA THR A 124 -21.59 0.27 6.73
C THR A 124 -21.91 1.26 7.85
N LEU A 125 -22.12 2.52 7.49
CA LEU A 125 -22.83 3.46 8.34
C LEU A 125 -24.32 3.18 8.16
N TYR A 126 -24.81 2.19 8.91
CA TYR A 126 -26.25 2.03 9.11
C TYR A 126 -26.79 3.31 9.72
N LEU A 127 -27.60 4.02 8.93
CA LEU A 127 -28.81 4.77 9.29
C LEU A 127 -29.37 5.35 7.98
#